data_AF-A0A7S3EPR2-F1
#
_entry.id   AF-A0A7S3EPR2-F1
#
_cell.length_a   1.000
_cell.length_b   1.000
_cell.length_c   1.000
_cell.angle_alpha   90.00
_cell.angle_beta   90.00
_cell.angle_gamma   90.00
#
_symmetry.space_group_name_H-M   'P 1'
#
loop_
_entity.id
_entity.type
_entity.pdbx_description
1 polymer ?
#
loop_
_entity_poly.entity_id
_entity_poly.type
_entity_poly.pdbx_seq_one_letter_code
_entity_poly.pdbx_strand_id
1 'polypeptide(L)'
;RAEAMPAQYAGMVEIELKCMVDMITRQCVPACKGAGLEGSVIASLEQGAAELTKALHTMEAADSPYKTAQAARVARLETMESVRKACDAAELLCPEDKWPIA
;
A
#
# COMPACT_ATOMS: atom_id res chain seq x y z
N ARG A 1 13.01 -19.42 18.61
CA ARG A 1 13.18 -17.94 18.79
C ARG A 1 13.70 -17.27 17.52
N ALA A 2 14.76 -17.78 16.88
CA ALA A 2 15.35 -17.14 15.68
C ALA A 2 14.38 -16.99 14.48
N GLU A 3 13.49 -17.97 14.24
CA GLU A 3 12.51 -17.89 13.13
C GLU A 3 11.20 -17.18 13.50
N ALA A 4 10.90 -17.05 14.79
CA ALA A 4 9.67 -16.42 15.26
C ALA A 4 9.66 -14.90 14.99
N MET A 5 10.80 -14.22 15.21
CA MET A 5 10.88 -12.77 14.97
C MET A 5 10.70 -12.40 13.49
N PRO A 6 11.36 -13.06 12.51
CA PRO A 6 11.09 -12.85 11.09
C PRO A 6 9.63 -13.07 10.70
N ALA A 7 9.00 -14.15 11.17
CA ALA A 7 7.61 -14.45 10.88
C ALA A 7 6.65 -13.39 11.46
N GLN A 8 6.87 -12.97 12.72
CA GLN A 8 6.08 -11.92 13.35
C GLN A 8 6.21 -10.58 12.64
N TYR A 9 7.43 -10.19 12.27
CA TYR A 9 7.68 -8.98 11.50
C TYR A 9 6.98 -9.01 10.14
N ALA A 10 7.15 -10.12 9.39
CA ALA A 10 6.49 -10.29 8.10
C ALA A 10 4.96 -10.21 8.22
N GLY A 11 4.37 -10.87 9.21
CA GLY A 11 2.92 -10.86 9.43
C GLY A 11 2.37 -9.47 9.75
N MET A 12 3.10 -8.65 10.51
CA MET A 12 2.68 -7.25 10.75
C MET A 12 2.67 -6.43 9.46
N VAL A 13 3.73 -6.52 8.66
CA VAL A 13 3.82 -5.81 7.37
C VAL A 13 2.77 -6.30 6.38
N GLU A 14 2.46 -7.59 6.38
CA GLU A 14 1.41 -8.16 5.54
C GLU A 14 0.04 -7.53 5.81
N ILE A 15 -0.30 -7.35 7.09
CA ILE A 15 -1.53 -6.67 7.50
C ILE A 15 -1.52 -5.22 7.04
N GLU A 16 -0.43 -4.49 7.26
CA GLU A 16 -0.30 -3.10 6.82
C GLU A 16 -0.47 -2.94 5.30
N LEU A 17 0.15 -3.83 4.50
CA LEU A 17 -0.01 -3.86 3.04
C LEU A 17 -1.48 -4.07 2.63
N LYS A 18 -2.13 -5.07 3.22
CA LYS A 18 -3.54 -5.38 2.94
C LYS A 18 -4.45 -4.21 3.29
N CYS A 19 -4.22 -3.56 4.43
CA CYS A 19 -4.94 -2.36 4.83
C CYS A 19 -4.72 -1.21 3.85
N MET A 20 -3.49 -0.96 3.42
CA MET A 20 -3.18 0.12 2.49
C MET A 20 -3.82 -0.10 1.11
N VAL A 21 -3.80 -1.32 0.58
CA VAL A 21 -4.51 -1.69 -0.66
C VAL A 21 -6.01 -1.42 -0.52
N ASP A 22 -6.61 -1.85 0.60
CA ASP A 22 -8.04 -1.68 0.85
C ASP A 22 -8.42 -0.19 0.96
N MET A 23 -7.64 0.60 1.71
CA MET A 23 -7.82 2.05 1.83
C MET A 23 -7.76 2.75 0.46
N ILE A 24 -6.75 2.44 -0.36
CA ILE A 24 -6.60 3.08 -1.67
C ILE A 24 -7.76 2.71 -2.60
N THR A 25 -8.06 1.42 -2.72
CA THR A 25 -9.04 0.92 -3.70
C THR A 25 -10.49 1.23 -3.32
N ARG A 26 -10.81 1.22 -2.02
CA ARG A 26 -12.18 1.42 -1.54
C ARG A 26 -12.49 2.84 -1.08
N GLN A 27 -11.47 3.64 -0.77
CA GLN A 27 -11.67 4.97 -0.20
C GLN A 27 -11.02 6.04 -1.07
N CYS A 28 -9.69 6.03 -1.23
CA CYS A 28 -8.98 7.12 -1.92
C CYS A 28 -9.40 7.25 -3.40
N VAL A 29 -9.38 6.14 -4.16
CA VAL A 29 -9.74 6.17 -5.58
C VAL A 29 -11.21 6.62 -5.77
N PRO A 30 -12.21 6.07 -5.06
CA PRO A 30 -13.58 6.56 -5.13
C PRO A 30 -13.73 8.03 -4.73
N ALA A 31 -13.04 8.49 -3.68
CA ALA A 31 -13.09 9.89 -3.24
C ALA A 31 -12.56 10.84 -4.33
N CYS A 32 -11.40 10.52 -4.91
CA CYS A 32 -10.83 11.30 -6.02
C CYS A 32 -11.77 11.31 -7.24
N LYS A 33 -12.35 10.16 -7.61
CA LYS A 33 -13.34 10.08 -8.71
C LYS A 33 -14.59 10.92 -8.40
N GLY A 34 -15.12 10.87 -7.17
CA GLY A 34 -16.25 11.68 -6.72
C GLY A 34 -15.93 13.19 -6.58
N ALA A 35 -14.65 13.54 -6.48
CA ALA A 35 -14.16 14.90 -6.56
C ALA A 35 -13.99 15.41 -8.00
N GLY A 36 -14.14 14.56 -9.01
CA GLY A 36 -13.90 14.89 -10.41
C GLY A 36 -12.42 14.92 -10.78
N LEU A 37 -11.55 14.31 -9.96
CA LEU A 37 -10.15 14.09 -10.34
C LEU A 37 -10.07 12.91 -11.32
N GLU A 38 -9.28 13.10 -12.37
CA GLU A 38 -9.15 12.13 -13.47
C GLU A 38 -7.69 11.98 -13.90
N GLY A 39 -7.45 11.12 -14.89
CA GLY A 39 -6.16 10.98 -15.55
C GLY A 39 -5.07 10.47 -14.61
N SER A 40 -3.96 11.21 -14.54
CA SER A 40 -2.74 10.78 -13.85
C SER A 40 -2.95 10.53 -12.36
N VAL A 41 -3.82 11.29 -11.67
CA VAL A 41 -4.06 11.11 -10.22
C VAL A 41 -4.66 9.74 -9.94
N ILE A 42 -5.73 9.38 -10.66
CA ILE A 42 -6.38 8.07 -10.51
C ILE A 42 -5.45 6.95 -10.92
N ALA A 43 -4.76 7.11 -12.05
CA ALA A 43 -3.83 6.10 -12.54
C ALA A 43 -2.69 5.83 -11.55
N SER A 44 -2.14 6.87 -10.91
CA SER A 44 -1.09 6.70 -9.90
C SER A 44 -1.57 5.95 -8.65
N LEU A 45 -2.79 6.21 -8.18
CA LEU A 45 -3.36 5.48 -7.05
C LEU A 45 -3.65 4.01 -7.40
N GLU A 46 -4.26 3.75 -8.55
CA GLU A 46 -4.55 2.39 -9.02
C GLU A 46 -3.26 1.59 -9.28
N GLN A 47 -2.24 2.23 -9.85
CA GLN A 47 -0.91 1.63 -10.01
C GLN A 47 -0.28 1.32 -8.64
N GLY A 48 -0.35 2.24 -7.68
CA GLY A 48 0.15 2.02 -6.33
C GLY A 48 -0.51 0.81 -5.65
N ALA A 49 -1.83 0.67 -5.75
CA ALA A 49 -2.53 -0.50 -5.22
C ALA A 49 -2.08 -1.82 -5.90
N ALA A 50 -1.82 -1.79 -7.21
CA ALA A 50 -1.28 -2.94 -7.94
C ALA A 50 0.14 -3.30 -7.49
N GLU A 51 1.00 -2.30 -7.25
CA GLU A 51 2.37 -2.49 -6.76
C GLU A 51 2.39 -3.09 -5.34
N LEU A 52 1.54 -2.60 -4.44
CA LEU A 52 1.37 -3.18 -3.09
C LEU A 52 0.89 -4.63 -3.16
N THR A 53 -0.07 -4.93 -4.04
CA THR A 53 -0.57 -6.29 -4.25
C THR A 53 0.55 -7.21 -4.77
N LYS A 54 1.39 -6.73 -5.69
CA LYS A 54 2.57 -7.47 -6.17
C LYS A 54 3.61 -7.70 -5.08
N ALA A 55 3.83 -6.72 -4.21
CA ALA A 55 4.73 -6.87 -3.05
C ALA A 55 4.22 -7.92 -2.07
N LEU A 56 2.90 -7.92 -1.81
CA LEU A 56 2.24 -8.96 -1.01
C LEU A 56 2.45 -10.36 -1.60
N HIS A 57 2.19 -10.56 -2.89
CA HIS A 57 2.42 -11.85 -3.55
C HIS A 57 3.90 -12.28 -3.50
N THR A 58 4.83 -11.32 -3.55
CA THR A 58 6.27 -11.60 -3.41
C THR A 58 6.60 -12.13 -2.01
N MET A 59 5.96 -11.59 -0.97
CA MET A 59 6.10 -12.10 0.40
C MET A 59 5.52 -13.52 0.52
N GLU A 60 4.31 -13.74 0.00
CA GLU A 60 3.60 -15.04 0.06
C GLU A 60 4.32 -16.15 -0.71
N ALA A 61 5.02 -15.81 -1.80
CA ALA A 61 5.78 -16.75 -2.61
C ALA A 61 7.17 -17.09 -2.03
N ALA A 62 7.62 -16.42 -0.98
CA ALA A 62 8.93 -16.67 -0.39
C ALA A 62 8.95 -18.01 0.35
N ASP A 63 10.05 -18.77 0.19
CA ASP A 63 10.17 -20.16 0.65
C ASP A 63 10.60 -20.33 2.13
N SER A 64 10.76 -19.23 2.87
CA SER A 64 11.19 -19.29 4.27
C SER A 64 10.84 -18.00 5.03
N PRO A 65 10.61 -18.07 6.36
CA PRO A 65 10.28 -16.89 7.18
C PRO A 65 11.30 -15.75 7.07
N TYR A 66 12.59 -16.07 6.90
CA TYR A 66 13.63 -15.07 6.73
C TYR A 66 13.56 -14.36 5.37
N LYS A 67 13.26 -15.08 4.29
CA LYS A 67 13.06 -14.46 2.96
C LYS A 67 11.75 -13.68 2.90
N THR A 68 10.68 -14.16 3.52
CA THR A 68 9.43 -13.40 3.67
C THR A 68 9.69 -12.09 4.43
N ALA A 69 10.48 -12.12 5.52
CA ALA A 69 10.84 -10.92 6.25
C ALA A 69 11.71 -9.93 5.44
N GLN A 70 12.59 -10.42 4.57
CA GLN A 70 13.34 -9.57 3.63
C GLN A 70 12.43 -8.91 2.61
N ALA A 71 11.50 -9.67 2.00
CA ALA A 71 10.50 -9.12 1.09
C ALA A 71 9.59 -8.09 1.79
N ALA A 72 9.18 -8.38 3.02
CA ALA A 72 8.41 -7.46 3.86
C ALA A 72 9.18 -6.16 4.14
N ARG A 73 10.51 -6.23 4.38
CA ARG A 73 11.34 -5.04 4.55
C ARG A 73 11.36 -4.17 3.30
N VAL A 74 11.51 -4.76 2.11
CA VAL A 74 11.46 -4.04 0.83
C VAL A 74 10.07 -3.41 0.64
N ALA A 75 9.01 -4.18 0.86
CA ALA A 75 7.65 -3.70 0.76
C ALA A 75 7.40 -2.49 1.68
N ARG A 76 7.82 -2.56 2.95
CA ARG A 76 7.61 -1.50 3.93
C ARG A 76 8.42 -0.24 3.66
N LEU A 77 9.72 -0.39 3.38
CA LEU A 77 10.63 0.77 3.32
C LEU A 77 10.68 1.42 1.94
N GLU A 78 10.26 0.70 0.89
CA GLU A 78 10.36 1.18 -0.49
C GLU A 78 8.97 1.29 -1.14
N THR A 79 8.24 0.18 -1.26
CA THR A 79 6.96 0.16 -1.98
C THR A 79 5.91 1.01 -1.27
N MET A 80 5.66 0.77 0.03
CA MET A 80 4.65 1.51 0.80
C MET A 80 4.97 3.00 0.88
N GLU A 81 6.24 3.37 1.00
CA GLU A 81 6.65 4.78 1.04
C GLU A 81 6.43 5.48 -0.32
N SER A 82 6.72 4.79 -1.43
CA SER A 82 6.43 5.29 -2.77
C SER A 82 4.92 5.50 -2.99
N VAL A 83 4.11 4.51 -2.60
CA VAL A 83 2.64 4.62 -2.74
C VAL A 83 2.05 5.67 -1.80
N ARG A 84 2.62 5.87 -0.61
CA ARG A 84 2.20 6.92 0.32
C ARG A 84 2.36 8.30 -0.31
N LYS A 85 3.49 8.57 -0.99
CA LYS A 85 3.69 9.82 -1.72
C LYS A 85 2.65 10.05 -2.82
N ALA A 86 2.20 8.99 -3.49
CA ALA A 86 1.11 9.09 -4.47
C ALA A 86 -0.23 9.42 -3.79
N CYS A 87 -0.49 8.86 -2.60
CA CYS A 87 -1.66 9.20 -1.79
C CYS A 87 -1.61 10.66 -1.33
N ASP A 88 -0.49 11.11 -0.78
CA ASP A 88 -0.31 12.51 -0.32
C ASP A 88 -0.47 13.50 -1.50
N ALA A 89 0.03 13.16 -2.68
CA ALA A 89 -0.16 13.98 -3.88
C ALA A 89 -1.63 14.05 -4.32
N ALA A 90 -2.38 12.95 -4.18
CA ALA A 90 -3.82 12.93 -4.46
C ALA A 90 -4.62 13.69 -3.40
N GLU A 91 -4.23 13.61 -2.13
CA GLU A 91 -4.82 14.34 -1.01
C GLU A 91 -4.76 15.85 -1.24
N LEU A 92 -3.60 16.37 -1.66
CA LEU A 92 -3.42 17.80 -1.96
C LEU A 92 -4.36 18.33 -3.05
N LEU A 93 -4.86 17.46 -3.93
CA LEU A 93 -5.74 17.81 -5.03
C LEU A 93 -7.21 17.50 -4.72
N CYS A 94 -7.47 16.58 -3.81
CA CYS A 94 -8.81 16.23 -3.38
C CYS A 94 -9.34 17.32 -2.44
N PRO A 95 -10.57 17.82 -2.64
CA PRO A 95 -11.19 18.71 -1.68
C PRO A 95 -11.19 18.12 -0.26
N GLU A 96 -10.88 18.95 0.73
CA GLU A 96 -10.75 18.54 2.14
C GLU A 96 -12.03 17.88 2.67
N ASP A 97 -13.20 18.33 2.22
CA ASP A 97 -14.50 17.77 2.59
C ASP A 97 -14.82 16.42 1.92
N LYS A 98 -13.98 15.98 0.98
CA LYS A 98 -14.14 14.73 0.23
C LYS A 98 -13.04 13.71 0.51
N TRP A 99 -11.87 14.13 1.00
CA TRP A 99 -10.79 13.20 1.30
C TRP A 99 -11.18 12.28 2.48
N PRO A 100 -11.05 10.95 2.36
CA PRO A 100 -11.70 10.03 3.29
C PRO A 100 -10.89 9.74 4.56
N ILE A 101 -9.63 10.18 4.64
CA ILE A 101 -8.69 9.79 5.70
C ILE A 101 -8.04 11.05 6.27
N ALA A 102 -8.14 11.24 7.58
CA ALA A 102 -7.63 12.42 8.29
C ALA A 102 -6.27 12.18 8.95
#